data_AF-A0A848IZJ5-F1
#
_entry.id   AF-A0A848IZJ5-F1
#
_cell.length_a   1.000
_cell.length_b   1.000
_cell.length_c   1.000
_cell.angle_alpha   90.00
_cell.angle_beta   90.00
_cell.angle_gamma   90.00
#
_symmetry.space_group_name_H-M   'P 1'
#
loop_
_entity.id
_entity.type
_entity.pdbx_description
1 polymer ?
#
loop_
_entity_poly.entity_id
_entity_poly.type
_entity_poly.pdbx_seq_one_letter_code
_entity_poly.pdbx_strand_id
1 'polypeptide(L)'
;MIIYGMRAAHLKSAQSKNVTCPSCGTRESTVISVFRRHAHIFWIPLFPLGKTGVSQCQHCKATLKSSEMPDNVKSEYHRLKSESKGPIWQFSGLVLIAALVVWGIFTSAADKENEALYIQSPAVNDVYYYDMGDGEYSTMKVSAIEGDSISLLLNDYLIESRTKIYSIDKENNYTTMEIKMALSDLQDKYRDNKIIDIKR
;
A
#
# COMPACT_ATOMS: atom_id res chain seq x y z
N MET A 1 -7.90 -1.99 21.00
CA MET A 1 -8.05 -0.62 20.47
C MET A 1 -8.45 -0.74 19.02
N ILE A 2 -9.58 -0.17 18.61
CA ILE A 2 -10.05 -0.32 17.22
C ILE A 2 -9.29 0.68 16.35
N ILE A 3 -8.44 0.18 15.46
CA ILE A 3 -7.57 0.96 14.56
C ILE A 3 -8.29 1.37 13.27
N TYR A 4 -9.46 0.81 12.96
CA TYR A 4 -10.23 1.09 11.76
C TYR A 4 -11.64 1.58 12.09
N GLY A 5 -12.24 2.42 11.25
CA GLY A 5 -13.59 2.88 11.53
C GLY A 5 -14.08 3.99 10.61
N MET A 6 -15.18 4.60 11.02
CA MET A 6 -15.75 5.75 10.34
C MET A 6 -15.60 7.00 11.19
N ARG A 7 -15.12 8.08 10.56
CA ARG A 7 -15.07 9.41 11.17
C ARG A 7 -15.80 10.41 10.29
N ALA A 8 -16.29 11.47 10.91
CA ALA A 8 -16.97 12.56 10.24
C ALA A 8 -16.11 13.83 10.30
N ALA A 9 -15.85 14.43 9.14
CA ALA A 9 -15.28 15.77 9.06
C ALA A 9 -16.43 16.78 8.95
N HIS A 10 -16.41 17.80 9.81
CA HIS A 10 -17.33 18.94 9.69
C HIS A 10 -17.03 19.72 8.41
N LEU A 11 -18.07 20.11 7.67
CA LEU A 11 -17.93 20.88 6.44
C LEU A 11 -18.41 22.33 6.62
N LYS A 12 -19.66 22.50 7.03
CA LYS A 12 -20.33 23.80 7.09
C LYS A 12 -21.48 23.73 8.08
N SER A 13 -21.68 24.80 8.83
CA SER A 13 -22.89 25.03 9.64
C SER A 13 -23.49 26.36 9.22
N ALA A 14 -24.80 26.39 9.03
CA ALA A 14 -25.52 27.62 8.69
C ALA A 14 -26.84 27.68 9.46
N GLN A 15 -27.17 28.87 9.98
CA GLN A 15 -28.48 29.15 10.55
C GLN A 15 -29.48 29.37 9.42
N SER A 16 -30.58 28.62 9.44
CA SER A 16 -31.64 28.77 8.46
C SER A 16 -32.57 29.90 8.86
N LYS A 17 -32.72 30.89 7.97
CA LYS A 17 -33.64 32.02 8.12
C LYS A 17 -35.08 31.67 7.69
N ASN A 18 -35.24 30.62 6.89
CA ASN A 18 -36.52 30.28 6.25
C ASN A 18 -37.24 29.12 6.95
N VAL A 19 -36.76 28.69 8.12
CA VAL A 19 -37.23 27.48 8.79
C VAL A 19 -37.74 27.79 10.19
N THR A 20 -38.97 27.35 10.46
CA THR A 20 -39.56 27.30 11.80
C THR A 20 -39.22 25.97 12.45
N CYS A 21 -38.78 25.99 13.72
CA CYS A 21 -38.50 24.76 14.45
C CYS A 21 -39.78 23.91 14.59
N PRO A 22 -39.77 22.62 14.18
CA PRO A 22 -40.94 21.76 14.30
C PRO A 22 -41.29 21.38 15.75
N SER A 23 -40.34 21.49 16.68
CA SER A 23 -40.54 21.09 18.08
C SER A 23 -41.06 22.21 18.98
N CYS A 24 -40.68 23.47 18.73
CA CYS A 24 -41.07 24.60 19.60
C CYS A 24 -41.69 25.79 18.87
N GLY A 25 -41.80 25.76 17.53
CA GLY A 25 -42.41 26.83 16.76
C GLY A 25 -41.55 28.11 16.61
N THR A 26 -40.36 28.17 17.19
CA THR A 26 -39.49 29.34 17.09
C THR A 26 -38.91 29.48 15.68
N ARG A 27 -39.15 30.63 15.03
CA ARG A 27 -38.57 31.00 13.72
C ARG A 27 -37.08 31.29 13.83
N GLU A 28 -36.36 31.10 12.72
CA GLU A 28 -34.94 31.44 12.56
C GLU A 28 -33.99 30.83 13.61
N SER A 29 -34.43 29.80 14.34
CA SER A 29 -33.68 29.22 15.45
C SER A 29 -32.90 27.97 15.05
N THR A 30 -33.04 27.48 13.82
CA THR A 30 -32.50 26.17 13.41
C THR A 30 -31.16 26.32 12.72
N VAL A 31 -30.11 25.69 13.27
CA VAL A 31 -28.79 25.57 12.65
C VAL A 31 -28.67 24.21 11.98
N ILE A 32 -28.29 24.19 10.71
CA ILE A 32 -28.04 22.97 9.95
C ILE A 32 -26.54 22.79 9.82
N SER A 33 -26.04 21.62 10.20
CA SER A 33 -24.62 21.25 10.12
C SER A 33 -24.43 20.08 9.18
N VAL A 34 -23.51 20.23 8.22
CA VAL A 34 -23.16 19.20 7.23
C VAL A 34 -21.79 18.62 7.56
N PHE A 35 -21.72 17.29 7.51
CA PHE A 35 -20.51 16.51 7.76
C PHE A 35 -20.25 15.55 6.60
N ARG A 36 -18.98 15.22 6.34
CA ARG A 36 -18.59 14.16 5.40
C ARG A 36 -17.91 13.03 6.14
N ARG A 37 -18.53 11.85 6.04
CA ARG A 37 -17.98 10.61 6.59
C ARG A 37 -16.86 10.07 5.70
N HIS A 38 -15.84 9.49 6.31
CA HIS A 38 -14.76 8.78 5.64
C HIS A 38 -14.40 7.52 6.44
N ALA A 39 -14.00 6.49 5.71
CA ALA A 39 -13.37 5.32 6.31
C ALA A 39 -11.91 5.66 6.64
N HIS A 40 -11.42 5.18 7.77
CA HIS A 40 -10.02 5.30 8.15
C HIS A 40 -9.47 3.97 8.64
N ILE A 41 -8.18 3.76 8.45
CA ILE A 41 -7.39 2.69 9.06
C ILE A 41 -6.14 3.35 9.65
N PHE A 42 -5.78 3.00 10.89
CA PHE A 42 -4.70 3.64 11.65
C PHE A 42 -4.78 5.16 11.66
N TRP A 43 -5.97 5.73 11.92
CA TRP A 43 -6.23 7.17 11.88
C TRP A 43 -6.02 7.85 10.51
N ILE A 44 -5.61 7.12 9.47
CA ILE A 44 -5.42 7.61 8.10
C ILE A 44 -6.74 7.44 7.32
N PRO A 45 -7.35 8.51 6.81
CA PRO A 45 -8.50 8.43 5.92
C PRO A 45 -8.15 7.72 4.61
N LEU A 46 -8.94 6.74 4.23
CA LEU A 46 -8.77 6.03 2.96
C LEU A 46 -9.61 6.69 1.87
N PHE A 47 -10.92 6.80 2.11
CA PHE A 47 -11.85 7.36 1.15
C PHE A 47 -13.11 7.92 1.84
N PRO A 48 -13.76 8.92 1.22
CA PRO A 48 -15.03 9.45 1.70
C PRO A 48 -16.19 8.51 1.39
N LEU A 49 -17.09 8.33 2.36
CA LEU A 49 -18.28 7.48 2.25
C LEU A 49 -19.55 8.25 1.86
N GLY A 50 -19.59 9.55 2.18
CA GLY A 50 -20.72 10.41 1.84
C GLY A 50 -20.98 11.54 2.82
N LYS A 51 -21.87 12.46 2.45
CA LYS A 51 -22.28 13.59 3.29
C LYS A 51 -23.55 13.26 4.08
N THR A 52 -23.53 13.61 5.36
CA THR A 52 -24.66 13.53 6.29
C THR A 52 -24.86 14.89 6.95
N GLY A 53 -26.01 15.11 7.60
CA GLY A 53 -26.23 16.34 8.34
C GLY A 53 -27.16 16.15 9.52
N VAL A 54 -27.12 17.13 10.41
CA VAL A 54 -28.00 17.26 11.56
C VAL A 54 -28.50 18.70 11.61
N SER A 55 -29.75 18.90 12.03
CA SER A 55 -30.27 20.21 12.35
C SER A 55 -30.45 20.31 13.85
N GLN A 56 -30.18 21.48 14.43
CA GLN A 56 -30.32 21.74 15.85
C GLN A 56 -31.00 23.08 16.06
N CYS A 57 -32.07 23.11 16.84
CA CYS A 57 -32.69 24.35 17.28
C CYS A 57 -31.85 24.98 18.40
N GLN A 58 -31.51 26.26 18.28
CA GLN A 58 -30.78 27.00 19.32
C GLN A 58 -31.65 27.35 20.53
N HIS A 59 -32.97 27.39 20.37
CA HIS A 59 -33.93 27.69 21.44
C HIS A 59 -34.24 26.45 22.29
N CYS A 60 -34.84 25.40 21.71
CA CYS A 60 -35.24 24.20 22.46
C CYS A 60 -34.22 23.04 22.41
N LYS A 61 -33.10 23.20 21.71
CA LYS A 61 -32.04 22.18 21.54
C LYS A 61 -32.46 20.88 20.85
N ALA A 62 -33.69 20.81 20.32
CA ALA A 62 -34.15 19.69 19.50
C ALA A 62 -33.19 19.46 18.33
N THR A 63 -32.75 18.22 18.16
CA THR A 63 -31.81 17.81 17.11
C THR A 63 -32.48 16.79 16.20
N LEU A 64 -32.44 17.00 14.89
CA LEU A 64 -32.99 16.07 13.90
C LEU A 64 -31.89 15.57 12.97
N LYS A 65 -31.81 14.26 12.79
CA LYS A 65 -30.96 13.65 11.75
C LYS A 65 -31.56 13.90 10.39
N SER A 66 -30.75 13.77 9.33
CA SER A 66 -31.22 14.00 7.95
C SER A 66 -32.44 13.17 7.52
N SER A 67 -32.69 12.02 8.15
CA SER A 67 -33.89 11.18 7.91
C SER A 67 -35.14 11.66 8.65
N GLU A 68 -34.97 12.43 9.72
CA GLU A 68 -36.04 12.92 10.62
C GLU A 68 -36.43 14.37 10.30
N MET A 69 -35.72 15.02 9.36
CA MET A 69 -35.98 16.41 8.99
C MET A 69 -37.30 16.53 8.20
N PRO A 70 -38.20 17.45 8.60
CA PRO A 70 -39.37 17.80 7.78
C PRO A 70 -38.92 18.51 6.50
N ASP A 71 -39.79 18.52 5.49
CA ASP A 71 -39.44 18.95 4.12
C ASP A 71 -38.87 20.36 4.04
N ASN A 72 -39.35 21.29 4.87
CA ASN A 72 -38.85 22.67 4.94
C ASN A 72 -37.40 22.76 5.46
N VAL A 73 -37.01 21.91 6.41
CA VAL A 73 -35.62 21.82 6.91
C VAL A 73 -34.76 21.05 5.90
N LYS A 74 -35.34 20.02 5.29
CA LYS A 74 -34.66 19.09 4.39
C LYS A 74 -34.23 19.78 3.10
N SER A 75 -35.04 20.67 2.54
CA SER A 75 -34.69 21.46 1.36
C SER A 75 -33.45 22.34 1.59
N GLU A 76 -33.41 23.05 2.72
CA GLU A 76 -32.27 23.88 3.10
C GLU A 76 -31.02 23.05 3.40
N TYR A 77 -31.19 21.87 4.02
CA TYR A 77 -30.11 20.90 4.18
C TYR A 77 -29.54 20.44 2.83
N HIS A 78 -30.39 20.12 1.84
CA HIS A 78 -29.94 19.71 0.52
C HIS A 78 -29.15 20.82 -0.19
N ARG A 79 -29.60 22.08 -0.07
CA ARG A 79 -28.87 23.26 -0.56
C ARG A 79 -27.50 23.40 0.10
N LEU A 80 -27.44 23.35 1.43
CA LEU A 80 -26.18 23.46 2.15
C LEU A 80 -25.23 22.28 1.84
N LYS A 81 -25.78 21.08 1.67
CA LYS A 81 -25.04 19.86 1.31
C LYS A 81 -24.43 19.93 -0.08
N SER A 82 -25.11 20.51 -1.07
CA SER A 82 -24.57 20.65 -2.44
C SER A 82 -23.46 21.70 -2.51
N GLU A 83 -23.63 22.83 -1.82
CA GLU A 83 -22.64 23.90 -1.74
C GLU A 83 -21.34 23.49 -1.01
N SER A 84 -21.46 22.62 -0.01
CA SER A 84 -20.33 22.27 0.86
C SER A 84 -19.36 21.30 0.18
N LYS A 85 -18.17 21.74 -0.20
CA LYS A 85 -17.12 20.84 -0.72
C LYS A 85 -16.52 20.00 0.41
N GLY A 86 -16.20 18.75 0.10
CA GLY A 86 -15.55 17.85 1.05
C GLY A 86 -14.03 18.09 1.09
N PRO A 87 -13.37 17.88 2.24
CA PRO A 87 -11.92 18.03 2.32
C PRO A 87 -11.20 16.97 1.48
N ILE A 88 -10.11 17.39 0.83
CA ILE A 88 -9.29 16.54 -0.06
C ILE A 88 -8.45 15.53 0.76
N TRP A 89 -8.08 15.87 1.99
CA TRP A 89 -7.29 15.00 2.88
C TRP A 89 -7.96 13.64 3.20
N GLN A 90 -9.26 13.50 2.92
CA GLN A 90 -10.00 12.23 3.04
C GLN A 90 -9.56 11.16 2.03
N PHE A 91 -8.75 11.52 1.02
CA PHE A 91 -8.16 10.60 0.04
C PHE A 91 -6.68 10.29 0.31
N SER A 92 -6.12 10.76 1.44
CA SER A 92 -4.70 10.61 1.76
C SER A 92 -4.22 9.15 1.72
N GLY A 93 -5.01 8.22 2.24
CA GLY A 93 -4.69 6.80 2.22
C GLY A 93 -4.67 6.19 0.81
N LEU A 94 -5.53 6.64 -0.10
CA LEU A 94 -5.47 6.22 -1.51
C LEU A 94 -4.19 6.72 -2.19
N VAL A 95 -3.79 7.97 -1.92
CA VAL A 95 -2.51 8.51 -2.41
C VAL A 95 -1.33 7.71 -1.87
N LEU A 96 -1.35 7.35 -0.58
CA LEU A 96 -0.32 6.52 0.02
C LEU A 96 -0.22 5.14 -0.64
N ILE A 97 -1.35 4.47 -0.87
CA ILE A 97 -1.39 3.17 -1.55
C ILE A 97 -0.83 3.30 -2.98
N ALA A 98 -1.24 4.32 -3.72
CA ALA A 98 -0.72 4.57 -5.06
C ALA A 98 0.80 4.79 -5.06
N ALA A 99 1.31 5.57 -4.10
CA ALA A 99 2.74 5.80 -3.94
C ALA A 99 3.52 4.50 -3.66
N LEU A 100 2.99 3.63 -2.80
CA LEU A 100 3.60 2.33 -2.50
C LEU A 100 3.61 1.39 -3.72
N VAL A 101 2.55 1.37 -4.52
CA VAL A 101 2.49 0.58 -5.76
C VAL A 101 3.51 1.11 -6.77
N VAL A 102 3.55 2.42 -6.99
CA VAL A 102 4.52 3.05 -7.89
C VAL A 102 5.95 2.76 -7.43
N TRP A 103 6.23 2.90 -6.13
CA TRP A 103 7.51 2.54 -5.54
C TRP A 103 7.89 1.08 -5.82
N GLY A 104 6.98 0.14 -5.57
CA GLY A 104 7.22 -1.29 -5.82
C GLY A 104 7.51 -1.61 -7.29
N ILE A 105 6.85 -0.92 -8.22
CA ILE A 105 7.14 -1.05 -9.66
C ILE A 105 8.56 -0.53 -9.96
N PHE A 106 8.92 0.66 -9.46
CA PHE A 106 10.24 1.24 -9.69
C PHE A 106 11.36 0.37 -9.10
N THR A 107 11.21 -0.14 -7.87
CA THR A 107 12.21 -1.05 -7.28
C THR A 107 12.33 -2.32 -8.10
N SER A 108 11.22 -2.92 -8.52
CA SER A 108 11.24 -4.14 -9.33
C SER A 108 11.90 -3.96 -10.70
N ALA A 109 11.81 -2.76 -11.28
CA ALA A 109 12.45 -2.45 -12.54
C ALA A 109 13.96 -2.26 -12.36
N ALA A 110 14.37 -1.57 -11.30
CA ALA A 110 15.76 -1.39 -10.94
C ALA A 110 16.45 -2.73 -10.62
N ASP A 111 15.79 -3.63 -9.91
CA ASP A 111 16.32 -4.97 -9.58
C ASP A 111 16.64 -5.77 -10.85
N LYS A 112 15.75 -5.76 -11.85
CA LYS A 112 15.99 -6.43 -13.14
C LYS A 112 17.17 -5.84 -13.93
N GLU A 113 17.30 -4.52 -13.93
CA GLU A 113 18.44 -3.85 -14.56
C GLU A 113 19.75 -4.24 -13.88
N ASN A 114 19.75 -4.26 -12.55
CA ASN A 114 20.89 -4.69 -11.74
C ASN A 114 21.26 -6.16 -12.00
N GLU A 115 20.30 -7.08 -12.00
CA GLU A 115 20.55 -8.49 -12.34
C GLU A 115 21.20 -8.64 -13.73
N ALA A 116 20.69 -7.91 -14.73
CA ALA A 116 21.25 -7.92 -16.08
C ALA A 116 22.69 -7.39 -16.13
N LEU A 117 23.06 -6.46 -15.24
CA LEU A 117 24.44 -6.00 -15.08
C LEU A 117 25.30 -7.02 -14.32
N TYR A 118 24.77 -7.63 -13.26
CA TYR A 118 25.50 -8.58 -12.41
C TYR A 118 25.83 -9.88 -13.14
N ILE A 119 24.96 -10.34 -14.04
CA ILE A 119 25.24 -11.50 -14.88
C ILE A 119 26.28 -11.22 -15.98
N GLN A 120 26.35 -9.98 -16.46
CA GLN A 120 27.35 -9.57 -17.46
C GLN A 120 28.73 -9.34 -16.84
N SER A 121 28.77 -8.84 -15.62
CA SER A 121 30.01 -8.58 -14.88
C SER A 121 29.90 -9.10 -13.45
N PRO A 122 30.04 -10.43 -13.24
CA PRO A 122 30.08 -11.01 -11.89
C PRO A 122 31.20 -10.44 -11.03
N ALA A 123 30.98 -10.43 -9.73
CA ALA A 123 31.95 -10.02 -8.72
C ALA A 123 32.08 -11.10 -7.64
N VAL A 124 33.24 -11.12 -6.99
CA VAL A 124 33.46 -11.99 -5.82
C VAL A 124 32.44 -11.65 -4.73
N ASN A 125 31.86 -12.69 -4.13
CA ASN A 125 30.73 -12.66 -3.19
C ASN A 125 29.33 -12.43 -3.77
N ASP A 126 29.15 -12.33 -5.09
CA ASP A 126 27.81 -12.39 -5.66
C ASP A 126 27.16 -13.74 -5.31
N VAL A 127 25.86 -13.73 -5.01
CA VAL A 127 25.07 -14.92 -4.70
C VAL A 127 23.97 -15.09 -5.75
N TYR A 128 24.01 -16.21 -6.46
CA TYR A 128 23.01 -16.59 -7.46
C TYR A 128 22.00 -17.54 -6.82
N TYR A 129 20.73 -17.19 -6.92
CA TYR A 129 19.64 -18.06 -6.50
C TYR A 129 19.22 -18.85 -7.73
N TYR A 130 19.12 -20.18 -7.62
CA TYR A 130 18.88 -21.01 -8.80
C TYR A 130 17.88 -22.14 -8.56
N ASP A 131 17.17 -22.50 -9.62
CA ASP A 131 16.25 -23.62 -9.72
C ASP A 131 17.02 -24.90 -10.07
N MET A 132 16.95 -25.90 -9.19
CA MET A 132 17.54 -27.22 -9.43
C MET A 132 16.63 -28.13 -10.25
N GLY A 133 15.37 -27.75 -10.45
CA GLY A 133 14.33 -28.61 -11.02
C GLY A 133 13.47 -29.24 -9.93
N ASP A 134 12.35 -29.83 -10.34
CA ASP A 134 11.42 -30.57 -9.46
C ASP A 134 10.89 -29.80 -8.24
N GLY A 135 10.95 -28.46 -8.27
CA GLY A 135 10.51 -27.60 -7.18
C GLY A 135 11.56 -27.35 -6.11
N GLU A 136 12.80 -27.77 -6.31
CA GLU A 136 13.91 -27.55 -5.40
C GLU A 136 14.78 -26.36 -5.83
N TYR A 137 15.18 -25.56 -4.84
CA TYR A 137 15.95 -24.35 -5.03
C TYR A 137 17.16 -24.32 -4.12
N SER A 138 18.25 -23.71 -4.59
CA SER A 138 19.43 -23.46 -3.77
C SER A 138 20.14 -22.16 -4.18
N THR A 139 21.28 -21.89 -3.56
CA THR A 139 22.09 -20.69 -3.78
C THR A 139 23.54 -21.07 -4.03
N MET A 140 24.24 -20.28 -4.84
CA MET A 140 25.67 -20.45 -5.08
C MET A 140 26.35 -19.09 -5.00
N LYS A 141 27.52 -19.03 -4.35
CA LYS A 141 28.25 -17.79 -4.10
C LYS A 141 29.57 -17.77 -4.86
N VAL A 142 29.91 -16.65 -5.48
CA VAL A 142 31.19 -16.49 -6.18
C VAL A 142 32.34 -16.42 -5.18
N SER A 143 33.27 -17.37 -5.27
CA SER A 143 34.51 -17.37 -4.47
C SER A 143 35.66 -16.67 -5.20
N ALA A 144 35.79 -16.89 -6.51
CA ALA A 144 36.87 -16.34 -7.33
C ALA A 144 36.46 -16.20 -8.80
N ILE A 145 37.11 -15.28 -9.51
CA ILE A 145 36.96 -15.06 -10.95
C ILE A 145 38.35 -15.03 -11.58
N GLU A 146 38.59 -15.91 -12.55
CA GLU A 146 39.88 -16.08 -13.23
C GLU A 146 39.68 -16.06 -14.75
N GLY A 147 39.81 -14.88 -15.36
CA GLY A 147 39.56 -14.70 -16.79
C GLY A 147 38.12 -15.06 -17.14
N ASP A 148 37.93 -16.05 -18.00
CA ASP A 148 36.61 -16.52 -18.45
C ASP A 148 36.03 -17.63 -17.57
N SER A 149 36.68 -17.97 -16.45
CA SER A 149 36.22 -18.99 -15.50
C SER A 149 35.78 -18.37 -14.18
N ILE A 150 34.72 -18.91 -13.61
CA ILE A 150 34.17 -18.53 -12.31
C ILE A 150 34.17 -19.72 -11.36
N SER A 151 34.63 -19.51 -10.13
CA SER A 151 34.55 -20.47 -9.04
C SER A 151 33.37 -20.11 -8.13
N LEU A 152 32.55 -21.11 -7.83
CA LEU A 152 31.28 -20.96 -7.12
C LEU A 152 31.22 -21.96 -5.96
N LEU A 153 30.96 -21.45 -4.76
CA LEU A 153 30.64 -22.25 -3.59
C LEU A 153 29.14 -22.55 -3.58
N LEU A 154 28.78 -23.82 -3.62
CA LEU A 154 27.40 -24.26 -3.52
C LEU A 154 26.93 -24.23 -2.06
N ASN A 155 25.65 -23.93 -1.87
CA ASN A 155 25.03 -24.03 -0.57
C ASN A 155 24.82 -25.49 -0.20
N ASP A 156 25.15 -25.84 1.05
CA ASP A 156 25.00 -27.19 1.59
C ASP A 156 23.51 -27.58 1.80
N TYR A 157 22.58 -26.63 1.62
CA TYR A 157 21.14 -26.83 1.76
C TYR A 157 20.36 -26.54 0.48
N LEU A 158 19.20 -27.18 0.38
CA LEU A 158 18.16 -26.90 -0.61
C LEU A 158 16.83 -26.58 0.08
N ILE A 159 15.92 -25.95 -0.64
CA ILE A 159 14.58 -25.60 -0.16
C ILE A 159 13.53 -25.80 -1.25
N GLU A 160 12.36 -26.29 -0.87
CA GLU A 160 11.23 -26.51 -1.80
C GLU A 160 10.38 -25.23 -2.05
N SER A 161 10.89 -24.06 -1.68
CA SER A 161 10.14 -22.81 -1.70
C SER A 161 10.95 -21.66 -2.30
N ARG A 162 10.58 -21.28 -3.53
CA ARG A 162 11.19 -20.15 -4.27
C ARG A 162 11.21 -18.86 -3.47
N THR A 163 10.12 -18.54 -2.76
CA THR A 163 10.00 -17.28 -2.02
C THR A 163 10.80 -17.23 -0.72
N LYS A 164 11.30 -18.37 -0.24
CA LYS A 164 12.05 -18.50 1.02
C LYS A 164 13.52 -18.86 0.82
N ILE A 165 14.04 -18.82 -0.40
CA ILE A 165 15.46 -19.12 -0.70
C ILE A 165 16.40 -18.27 0.17
N TYR A 166 16.04 -17.01 0.45
CA TYR A 166 16.81 -16.13 1.34
C TYR A 166 17.06 -16.69 2.76
N SER A 167 16.29 -17.68 3.21
CA SER A 167 16.47 -18.29 4.54
C SER A 167 17.65 -19.26 4.63
N ILE A 168 18.10 -19.78 3.48
CA ILE A 168 19.29 -20.65 3.36
C ILE A 168 20.52 -19.87 2.90
N ASP A 169 20.38 -18.64 2.39
CA ASP A 169 21.48 -17.73 2.09
C ASP A 169 22.16 -17.24 3.38
N LYS A 170 23.08 -18.04 3.91
CA LYS A 170 23.84 -17.77 5.13
C LYS A 170 25.29 -18.14 4.90
N GLU A 171 26.20 -17.32 5.40
CA GLU A 171 27.65 -17.50 5.19
C GLU A 171 28.14 -18.91 5.58
N ASN A 172 27.64 -19.44 6.70
CA ASN A 172 28.01 -20.76 7.21
C ASN A 172 27.49 -21.94 6.38
N ASN A 173 26.66 -21.69 5.36
CA ASN A 173 26.09 -22.72 4.50
C ASN A 173 26.89 -22.91 3.21
N TYR A 174 27.97 -22.15 2.99
CA TYR A 174 28.83 -22.23 1.81
C TYR A 174 30.19 -22.82 2.21
N THR A 175 30.24 -24.09 2.58
CA THR A 175 31.46 -24.67 3.18
C THR A 175 32.14 -25.72 2.31
N THR A 176 31.38 -26.66 1.74
CA THR A 176 31.97 -27.95 1.37
C THR A 176 32.23 -28.12 -0.11
N MET A 177 31.37 -27.57 -0.97
CA MET A 177 31.39 -27.88 -2.40
C MET A 177 31.69 -26.63 -3.23
N GLU A 178 32.87 -26.59 -3.83
CA GLU A 178 33.26 -25.60 -4.82
C GLU A 178 33.22 -26.21 -6.21
N ILE A 179 32.60 -25.51 -7.16
CA ILE A 179 32.59 -25.86 -8.57
C ILE A 179 33.23 -24.74 -9.38
N LYS A 180 33.89 -25.11 -10.48
CA LYS A 180 34.41 -24.14 -11.46
C LYS A 180 33.66 -24.33 -12.77
N MET A 181 33.21 -23.23 -13.36
CA MET A 181 32.51 -23.24 -14.65
C MET A 181 32.90 -22.05 -15.51
N ALA A 182 32.58 -22.11 -16.80
CA ALA A 182 32.78 -20.97 -17.69
C ALA A 182 31.77 -19.86 -17.38
N LEU A 183 32.17 -18.61 -17.55
CA LEU A 183 31.27 -17.46 -17.42
C LEU A 183 30.09 -17.54 -18.41
N SER A 184 30.34 -18.06 -19.62
CA SER A 184 29.29 -18.31 -20.62
C SER A 184 28.21 -19.26 -20.11
N ASP A 185 28.60 -20.33 -19.41
CA ASP A 185 27.66 -21.34 -18.90
C ASP A 185 26.75 -20.74 -17.82
N LEU A 186 27.26 -19.81 -17.01
CA LEU A 186 26.47 -19.09 -16.00
C LEU A 186 25.47 -18.14 -16.67
N GLN A 187 25.90 -17.44 -17.72
CA GLN A 187 25.03 -16.57 -18.53
C GLN A 187 23.94 -17.36 -19.25
N ASP A 188 24.25 -18.55 -19.76
CA ASP A 188 23.26 -19.43 -20.39
C ASP A 188 22.25 -19.95 -19.36
N LYS A 189 22.69 -20.31 -18.14
CA LYS A 189 21.76 -20.62 -17.03
C LYS A 189 20.83 -19.45 -16.69
N TYR A 190 21.28 -18.21 -16.78
CA TYR A 190 20.41 -17.04 -16.61
C TYR A 190 19.40 -16.92 -17.75
N ARG A 191 19.83 -17.08 -19.00
CA ARG A 191 18.96 -17.05 -20.19
C ARG A 191 17.89 -18.16 -20.16
N ASP A 192 18.24 -19.32 -19.64
CA ASP A 192 17.34 -20.46 -19.48
C ASP A 192 16.38 -20.32 -18.28
N ASN A 193 16.38 -19.17 -17.59
CA ASN A 193 15.62 -18.91 -16.37
C ASN A 193 15.92 -19.89 -15.21
N LYS A 194 17.12 -20.50 -15.22
CA LYS A 194 17.60 -21.34 -14.12
C LYS A 194 18.16 -20.51 -12.98
N ILE A 195 18.65 -19.32 -13.24
CA ILE A 195 18.96 -18.32 -12.22
C ILE A 195 17.71 -17.47 -12.00
N ILE A 196 17.29 -17.38 -10.75
CA ILE A 196 16.05 -16.75 -10.30
C ILE A 196 16.27 -15.31 -9.86
N ASP A 197 17.40 -15.06 -9.21
CA ASP A 197 17.75 -13.79 -8.57
C ASP A 197 19.28 -13.74 -8.39
N ILE A 198 19.84 -12.54 -8.33
CA ILE A 198 21.28 -12.29 -8.16
C ILE A 198 21.45 -11.21 -7.09
N LYS A 199 22.04 -11.60 -5.96
CA LYS A 199 22.33 -10.70 -4.86
C LYS A 199 23.81 -10.32 -4.88
N ARG A 200 24.08 -9.03 -4.80
CA ARG A 200 25.41 -8.44 -4.66
C ARG A 200 25.50 -7.67 -3.35
#